data_AF-A0AAW7A6A1-F1
#
_entry.id   AF-A0AAW7A6A1-F1
#
_cell.length_a   1.000
_cell.length_b   1.000
_cell.length_c   1.000
_cell.angle_alpha   90.00
_cell.angle_beta   90.00
_cell.angle_gamma   90.00
#
_symmetry.space_group_name_H-M   'P 1'
#
loop_
_entity.id
_entity.type
_entity.pdbx_description
1 polymer ?
#
loop_
_entity_poly.entity_id
_entity_poly.type
_entity_poly.pdbx_seq_one_letter_code
_entity_poly.pdbx_strand_id
1 'polypeptide(L)'
;MSINHILGIPEEVKHHLENINAMFEQGKYNAEYLHEQVLILEWQLELLAISHLARDLQLLPSNKRSMKREQLIRRLLLMRRQIEDVIQNNKWTAVTLASDICRLLAKLAIELRESPSAFTK
;
A
#
# COMPACT_ATOMS: atom_id res chain seq x y z
N MET A 1 12.27 -4.39 -3.88
CA MET A 1 10.85 -4.78 -4.06
C MET A 1 10.42 -4.39 -5.47
N SER A 2 9.49 -5.12 -6.10
CA SER A 2 8.97 -4.73 -7.43
C SER A 2 7.75 -3.82 -7.29
N ILE A 3 7.86 -2.59 -7.80
CA ILE A 3 6.85 -1.52 -7.72
C ILE A 3 5.65 -1.78 -8.65
N ASN A 4 5.75 -2.79 -9.50
CA ASN A 4 4.74 -3.20 -10.47
C ASN A 4 3.34 -3.51 -9.89
N HIS A 5 3.22 -3.65 -8.57
CA HIS A 5 1.93 -3.87 -7.91
C HIS A 5 1.11 -2.58 -7.70
N ILE A 6 1.75 -1.40 -7.75
CA ILE A 6 1.06 -0.13 -7.50
C ILE A 6 0.51 0.44 -8.82
N LEU A 7 -0.80 0.28 -9.01
CA LEU A 7 -1.51 0.72 -10.21
C LEU A 7 -1.87 2.22 -10.15
N GLY A 8 -1.70 2.93 -11.28
CA GLY A 8 -2.14 4.32 -11.44
C GLY A 8 -1.11 5.39 -11.08
N ILE A 9 0.14 5.00 -10.84
CA ILE A 9 1.26 5.95 -10.72
C ILE A 9 1.74 6.34 -12.15
N PRO A 10 2.11 7.61 -12.40
CA PRO A 10 2.81 7.99 -13.63
C PRO A 10 4.06 7.12 -13.88
N GLU A 11 4.26 6.69 -15.13
CA GLU A 11 5.36 5.78 -15.50
C GLU A 11 6.74 6.36 -15.18
N GLU A 12 6.89 7.68 -15.27
CA GLU A 12 8.10 8.41 -14.90
C GLU A 12 8.46 8.24 -13.42
N VAL A 13 7.45 8.32 -12.53
CA VAL A 13 7.65 8.16 -11.08
C VAL A 13 7.99 6.70 -10.76
N LYS A 14 7.33 5.76 -11.44
CA LYS A 14 7.63 4.33 -11.31
C LYS A 14 9.08 4.03 -11.71
N HIS A 15 9.52 4.53 -12.85
CA HIS A 15 10.89 4.36 -13.34
C HIS A 15 11.93 4.98 -12.39
N HIS A 16 11.63 6.15 -11.79
CA HIS A 16 12.52 6.75 -10.79
C HIS A 16 12.66 5.88 -9.54
N LEU A 17 11.55 5.35 -9.01
CA LEU A 17 11.59 4.51 -7.82
C LEU A 17 12.27 3.15 -8.10
N GLU A 18 12.06 2.56 -9.27
CA GLU A 18 12.75 1.33 -9.69
C GLU A 18 14.26 1.54 -9.77
N ASN A 19 14.71 2.66 -10.34
CA ASN A 19 16.13 3.01 -10.38
C ASN A 19 16.71 3.20 -8.98
N ILE A 20 15.98 3.89 -8.09
CA ILE A 20 16.41 4.10 -6.71
C ILE A 20 16.54 2.76 -5.97
N ASN A 21 15.56 1.86 -6.13
CA ASN A 21 15.61 0.50 -5.57
C ASN A 21 16.80 -0.31 -6.11
N ALA A 22 17.07 -0.26 -7.41
CA ALA A 22 18.21 -0.94 -8.02
C ALA A 22 19.55 -0.39 -7.50
N MET A 23 19.63 0.93 -7.23
CA MET A 23 20.83 1.53 -6.63
C MET A 23 21.08 1.07 -5.19
N PHE A 24 20.03 0.77 -4.42
CA PHE A 24 20.18 0.15 -3.08
C PHE A 24 20.64 -1.29 -3.15
N GLU A 25 20.03 -2.10 -4.03
CA GLU A 25 20.41 -3.51 -4.20
C GLU A 25 21.87 -3.65 -4.67
N GLN A 26 22.38 -2.67 -5.42
CA GLN A 26 23.77 -2.59 -5.85
C GLN A 26 24.75 -2.07 -4.76
N GLY A 27 24.27 -1.74 -3.56
CA GLY A 27 25.12 -1.25 -2.46
C GLY A 27 25.78 0.10 -2.73
N LYS A 28 25.28 0.89 -3.69
CA LYS A 28 25.89 2.17 -4.10
C LYS A 28 25.69 3.28 -3.07
N TYR A 29 24.79 3.10 -2.10
CA TYR A 29 24.54 4.05 -1.01
C TYR A 29 24.44 3.34 0.34
N ASN A 30 25.31 3.69 1.29
CA ASN A 30 25.16 3.40 2.72
C ASN A 30 24.20 4.40 3.36
N ALA A 31 22.93 4.39 2.94
CA ALA A 31 21.93 5.30 3.48
C ALA A 31 20.67 4.51 3.84
N GLU A 32 20.70 3.84 4.99
CA GLU A 32 19.52 3.22 5.62
C GLU A 32 18.34 4.21 5.64
N TYR A 33 18.62 5.49 5.90
CA TYR A 33 17.65 6.58 5.84
C TYR A 33 17.01 6.80 4.46
N LEU A 34 17.77 6.64 3.38
CA LEU A 34 17.24 6.82 2.03
C LEU A 34 16.35 5.62 1.65
N HIS A 35 16.67 4.42 2.14
CA HIS A 35 15.85 3.22 1.93
C HIS A 35 14.50 3.37 2.66
N GLU A 36 14.51 3.85 3.91
CA GLU A 36 13.29 4.12 4.67
C GLU A 36 12.39 5.15 3.96
N GLN A 37 12.96 6.24 3.43
CA GLN A 37 12.20 7.25 2.68
C GLN A 37 11.53 6.68 1.43
N VAL A 38 12.21 5.76 0.73
CA VAL A 38 11.66 5.14 -0.49
C VAL A 38 10.53 4.18 -0.16
N LEU A 39 10.65 3.39 0.92
CA LEU A 39 9.56 2.56 1.41
C LEU A 39 8.34 3.41 1.80
N ILE A 40 8.55 4.53 2.48
CA ILE A 40 7.48 5.49 2.81
C ILE A 40 6.80 6.02 1.55
N LEU A 41 7.57 6.39 0.52
CA LEU A 41 7.03 6.86 -0.76
C LEU A 41 6.21 5.78 -1.47
N GLU A 42 6.70 4.53 -1.53
CA GLU A 42 5.97 3.39 -2.10
C GLU A 42 4.63 3.20 -1.37
N TRP A 43 4.62 3.26 -0.04
CA TRP A 43 3.40 3.14 0.75
C TRP A 43 2.44 4.30 0.57
N GLN A 44 2.92 5.54 0.45
CA GLN A 44 2.08 6.69 0.16
C GLN A 44 1.38 6.56 -1.20
N LEU A 45 2.09 6.05 -2.21
CA LEU A 45 1.52 5.81 -3.54
C LEU A 45 0.49 4.68 -3.51
N GLU A 46 0.75 3.60 -2.77
CA GLU A 46 -0.23 2.53 -2.58
C GLU A 46 -1.49 3.03 -1.86
N LEU A 47 -1.35 3.85 -0.81
CA LEU A 47 -2.49 4.48 -0.13
C LEU A 47 -3.30 5.39 -1.05
N LEU A 48 -2.64 6.16 -1.92
CA LEU A 48 -3.33 6.98 -2.91
C LEU A 48 -4.14 6.13 -3.88
N ALA A 49 -3.56 5.02 -4.36
CA ALA A 49 -4.24 4.12 -5.27
C ALA A 49 -5.40 3.36 -4.58
N ILE A 50 -5.26 3.00 -3.31
CA ILE A 50 -6.33 2.48 -2.44
C ILE A 50 -7.45 3.52 -2.29
N SER A 51 -7.11 4.80 -2.08
CA SER A 51 -8.07 5.90 -1.97
C SER A 51 -8.88 6.09 -3.26
N HIS A 52 -8.22 6.06 -4.42
CA HIS A 52 -8.90 6.09 -5.72
C HIS A 52 -9.83 4.89 -5.90
N LEU A 53 -9.38 3.69 -5.54
CA LEU A 53 -10.20 2.47 -5.63
C LEU A 53 -11.41 2.51 -4.70
N ALA A 54 -11.27 3.08 -3.50
CA ALA A 54 -12.38 3.30 -2.57
C ALA A 54 -13.39 4.31 -3.11
N ARG A 55 -12.93 5.38 -3.77
CA ARG A 55 -13.80 6.34 -4.47
C ARG A 55 -14.54 5.70 -5.63
N ASP A 56 -13.86 4.95 -6.48
CA ASP A 56 -14.48 4.18 -7.57
C ASP A 56 -15.60 3.27 -7.05
N LEU A 57 -15.37 2.60 -5.92
CA LEU A 57 -16.35 1.72 -5.29
C LEU A 57 -17.64 2.47 -4.91
N GLN A 58 -17.52 3.69 -4.39
CA GLN A 58 -18.67 4.51 -4.01
C GLN A 58 -19.46 4.97 -5.24
N LEU A 59 -18.78 5.26 -6.34
CA LEU A 59 -19.41 5.74 -7.58
C LEU A 59 -20.06 4.62 -8.41
N LEU A 60 -19.63 3.37 -8.24
CA LEU A 60 -20.19 2.23 -8.98
C LEU A 60 -21.61 1.88 -8.52
N PRO A 61 -22.46 1.32 -9.40
CA PRO A 61 -23.72 0.72 -8.96
C PRO A 61 -23.46 -0.53 -8.10
N SER A 62 -24.33 -0.81 -7.12
CA SER A 62 -24.13 -1.86 -6.11
C SER A 62 -23.81 -3.25 -6.68
N ASN A 63 -24.41 -3.63 -7.80
CA ASN A 63 -24.18 -4.89 -8.50
C ASN A 63 -22.77 -5.03 -9.12
N LYS A 64 -22.01 -3.94 -9.26
CA LYS A 64 -20.64 -3.94 -9.79
C LYS A 64 -19.57 -3.73 -8.71
N ARG A 65 -19.96 -3.56 -7.45
CA ARG A 65 -19.03 -3.25 -6.34
C ARG A 65 -18.27 -4.46 -5.81
N SER A 66 -18.76 -5.69 -5.99
CA SER A 66 -18.18 -6.86 -5.32
C SER A 66 -16.71 -7.10 -5.72
N MET A 67 -16.39 -7.03 -7.01
CA MET A 67 -15.03 -7.24 -7.52
C MET A 67 -14.07 -6.14 -7.07
N LYS A 68 -14.50 -4.88 -7.14
CA LYS A 68 -13.70 -3.71 -6.72
C LYS A 68 -13.46 -3.70 -5.21
N ARG A 69 -14.44 -4.17 -4.42
CA ARG A 69 -14.30 -4.36 -2.96
C ARG A 69 -13.28 -5.45 -2.64
N GLU A 70 -13.36 -6.59 -3.31
CA GLU A 70 -12.38 -7.67 -3.13
C GLU A 70 -10.97 -7.21 -3.52
N GLN A 71 -10.84 -6.44 -4.59
CA GLN A 71 -9.57 -5.78 -4.96
C GLN A 71 -9.08 -4.85 -3.85
N LEU A 72 -9.95 -4.02 -3.28
CA LEU A 72 -9.60 -3.10 -2.19
C LEU A 72 -9.12 -3.85 -0.94
N ILE A 73 -9.84 -4.90 -0.52
CA ILE A 73 -9.46 -5.76 0.60
C ILE A 73 -8.08 -6.38 0.36
N ARG A 74 -7.84 -6.93 -0.84
CA ARG A 74 -6.54 -7.55 -1.18
C ARG A 74 -5.40 -6.54 -1.09
N ARG A 75 -5.58 -5.33 -1.60
CA ARG A 75 -4.55 -4.26 -1.55
C ARG A 75 -4.23 -3.84 -0.12
N LEU A 76 -5.25 -3.66 0.72
CA LEU A 76 -5.07 -3.35 2.15
C LEU A 76 -4.26 -4.45 2.88
N LEU A 77 -4.57 -5.72 2.61
CA LEU A 77 -3.86 -6.85 3.21
C LEU A 77 -2.43 -7.01 2.70
N LEU A 78 -2.18 -6.76 1.41
CA LEU A 78 -0.84 -6.76 0.83
C LEU A 78 0.03 -5.65 1.43
N MET A 79 -0.51 -4.43 1.52
CA MET A 79 0.20 -3.30 2.13
C MET A 79 0.55 -3.59 3.59
N ARG A 80 -0.39 -4.15 4.36
CA ARG A 80 -0.13 -4.58 5.73
C ARG A 80 1.04 -5.56 5.80
N ARG A 81 1.03 -6.61 4.96
CA ARG A 81 2.09 -7.62 4.94
C ARG A 81 3.45 -7.00 4.60
N GLN A 82 3.50 -6.08 3.64
CA GLN A 82 4.73 -5.38 3.27
C GLN A 82 5.30 -4.57 4.44
N ILE A 83 4.45 -3.89 5.20
CA ILE A 83 4.87 -3.16 6.40
C ILE A 83 5.37 -4.13 7.47
N GLU A 84 4.64 -5.23 7.72
CA GLU A 84 5.06 -6.27 8.68
C GLU A 84 6.44 -6.85 8.31
N ASP A 85 6.68 -7.15 7.03
CA ASP A 85 7.96 -7.66 6.54
C ASP A 85 9.09 -6.64 6.77
N VAL A 86 8.84 -5.34 6.55
CA VAL A 86 9.83 -4.28 6.78
C VAL A 86 10.18 -4.14 8.27
N ILE A 87 9.17 -4.22 9.15
CA ILE A 87 9.39 -4.20 10.61
C ILE A 87 10.23 -5.41 11.03
N GLN A 88 9.86 -6.62 10.59
CA GLN A 88 10.57 -7.85 10.96
C GLN A 88 12.05 -7.85 10.53
N ASN A 89 12.36 -7.14 9.45
CA ASN A 89 13.73 -6.98 8.94
C ASN A 89 14.48 -5.79 9.56
N ASN A 90 13.95 -5.13 10.60
CA ASN A 90 14.53 -3.94 11.25
C ASN A 90 14.85 -2.79 10.28
N LYS A 91 14.09 -2.68 9.19
CA LYS A 91 14.29 -1.67 8.15
C LYS A 91 13.52 -0.37 8.40
N TRP A 92 12.76 -0.30 9.49
CA TRP A 92 12.01 0.89 9.89
C TRP A 92 12.14 1.13 11.39
N THR A 93 12.61 2.33 11.75
CA THR A 93 12.86 2.74 13.13
C THR A 93 11.58 3.03 13.94
N ALA A 94 10.49 3.45 13.28
CA ALA A 94 9.22 3.82 13.93
C ALA A 94 8.25 2.63 14.11
N VAL A 95 8.69 1.58 14.80
CA VAL A 95 7.96 0.30 14.95
C VAL A 95 6.52 0.47 15.49
N THR A 96 6.31 1.36 16.47
CA THR A 96 4.97 1.60 17.05
C THR A 96 4.00 2.15 16.02
N LEU A 97 4.42 3.15 15.24
CA LEU A 97 3.60 3.73 14.17
C LEU A 97 3.27 2.68 13.10
N ALA A 98 4.26 1.88 12.73
CA ALA A 98 4.10 0.81 11.75
C ALA A 98 3.07 -0.24 12.22
N SER A 99 3.12 -0.63 13.50
CA SER A 99 2.15 -1.53 14.12
C SER A 99 0.74 -0.96 14.13
N ASP A 100 0.59 0.33 14.45
CA ASP A 100 -0.70 1.02 14.42
C ASP A 100 -1.29 1.05 12.99
N ILE A 101 -0.47 1.33 11.99
CA ILE A 101 -0.89 1.30 10.58
C ILE A 101 -1.36 -0.12 10.20
N CYS A 102 -0.59 -1.16 10.52
CA CYS A 102 -0.97 -2.54 10.24
C CYS A 102 -2.31 -2.92 10.88
N ARG A 103 -2.54 -2.49 12.12
CA ARG A 103 -3.81 -2.69 12.84
C ARG A 103 -4.97 -1.98 12.15
N LEU A 104 -4.78 -0.73 11.72
CA LEU A 104 -5.80 0.04 11.00
C LEU A 104 -6.13 -0.58 9.64
N LEU A 105 -5.13 -0.99 8.86
CA LEU A 105 -5.32 -1.66 7.58
C LEU A 105 -6.09 -2.99 7.74
N ALA A 106 -5.77 -3.78 8.77
CA ALA A 106 -6.49 -5.01 9.08
C ALA A 106 -7.96 -4.74 9.44
N LYS A 107 -8.20 -3.74 10.29
CA LYS A 107 -9.54 -3.34 10.71
C LYS A 107 -10.40 -2.93 9.51
N LEU A 108 -9.86 -2.08 8.62
CA LEU A 108 -10.53 -1.66 7.39
C LEU A 108 -10.87 -2.84 6.47
N ALA A 109 -9.95 -3.80 6.31
CA ALA A 109 -10.18 -4.99 5.51
C ALA A 109 -11.32 -5.87 6.07
N ILE A 110 -11.42 -6.00 7.40
CA ILE A 110 -12.50 -6.71 8.09
C ILE A 110 -13.83 -5.98 7.89
N GLU A 111 -13.87 -4.67 8.15
CA GLU A 111 -15.07 -3.83 7.97
C GLU A 111 -15.61 -3.92 6.54
N LEU A 112 -14.73 -3.88 5.53
CA LEU A 112 -15.10 -4.05 4.13
C LEU A 112 -15.68 -5.43 3.81
N ARG A 113 -15.22 -6.48 4.49
CA ARG A 113 -15.70 -7.86 4.30
C ARG A 113 -17.04 -8.08 4.99
N GLU A 114 -17.21 -7.56 6.20
CA GLU A 114 -18.37 -7.79 7.07
C GLU A 114 -19.53 -6.82 6.83
N SER A 115 -19.27 -5.63 6.28
CA SER A 115 -20.30 -4.63 5.98
C SER A 115 -20.48 -4.34 4.49
N PRO A 116 -21.02 -5.28 3.68
CA PRO A 116 -21.27 -5.06 2.26
C PRO A 116 -22.18 -3.86 1.93
N SER A 117 -23.02 -3.47 2.87
CA SER A 117 -24.06 -2.44 2.75
C SER A 117 -23.63 -1.06 3.28
N ALA A 118 -22.51 -0.92 3.99
CA ALA A 118 -22.09 0.38 4.52
C ALA A 118 -21.70 1.40 3.42
N PHE A 119 -21.38 0.91 2.22
CA PHE A 119 -21.05 1.74 1.06
C PHE A 119 -22.26 2.11 0.19
N THR A 120 -23.48 1.68 0.54
CA THR A 120 -24.70 1.90 -0.28
C THR A 120 -25.53 3.11 0.12
N LYS A 121 -25.04 3.98 1.01
CA LYS A 121 -25.70 5.25 1.34
C LYS A 121 -25.00 6.41 0.65
#